data_AF-A0A7D8V182-F1
#
_entry.id   AF-A0A7D8V182-F1
#
_cell.length_a   1.000
_cell.length_b   1.000
_cell.length_c   1.000
_cell.angle_alpha   90.00
_cell.angle_beta   90.00
_cell.angle_gamma   90.00
#
_symmetry.space_group_name_H-M   'P 1'
#
loop_
_entity.id
_entity.type
_entity.pdbx_description
1 polymer ?
#
loop_
_entity_poly.entity_id
_entity_poly.type
_entity_poly.pdbx_seq_one_letter_code
_entity_poly.pdbx_strand_id
1 'polypeptide(L)'
;MARALPPPPPPVAVRLGGISRYDRMPENKWLRPLWKKGVQIDSHLCFSMFEWWETVILSLIVFPITALFWYSAFTYFPAHFEYISRRYAYYVFGDETVSTSLLVRAWLQNAAEWVITEGRRLLGDAGAKVEL
;
A
#
# COMPACT_ATOMS: atom_id res chain seq x y z
N MET A 1 -38.28 -3.48 39.18
CA MET A 1 -38.11 -4.33 37.98
C MET A 1 -37.76 -3.43 36.80
N ALA A 2 -36.51 -3.44 36.33
CA ALA A 2 -36.12 -2.65 35.16
C ALA A 2 -36.67 -3.34 33.89
N ARG A 3 -37.46 -2.62 33.08
CA ARG A 3 -37.93 -3.11 31.78
C ARG A 3 -36.73 -3.15 30.83
N ALA A 4 -36.33 -4.34 30.39
CA ALA A 4 -35.36 -4.48 29.31
C ALA A 4 -35.95 -3.84 28.05
N LEU A 5 -35.25 -2.84 27.49
CA LEU A 5 -35.59 -2.31 26.17
C LEU A 5 -35.33 -3.40 25.14
N PRO A 6 -36.22 -3.57 24.13
CA PRO A 6 -35.94 -4.47 23.03
C PRO A 6 -34.63 -4.04 22.35
N PRO A 7 -33.85 -4.99 21.79
CA PRO A 7 -32.67 -4.62 21.02
C PRO A 7 -33.08 -3.68 19.88
N PRO A 8 -32.25 -2.68 19.55
CA PRO A 8 -32.55 -1.78 18.45
C PRO A 8 -32.75 -2.61 17.17
N PRO A 9 -33.69 -2.22 16.29
CA PRO A 9 -33.84 -2.88 15.00
C PRO A 9 -32.51 -2.83 14.25
N PRO A 10 -32.19 -3.86 13.45
CA PRO A 10 -30.99 -3.84 12.62
C PRO A 10 -31.01 -2.56 11.75
N PRO A 11 -29.87 -1.91 11.54
CA PRO A 11 -29.81 -0.70 10.74
C PRO A 11 -30.40 -0.98 9.35
N VAL A 12 -31.49 -0.30 9.02
CA VAL A 12 -32.10 -0.34 7.70
C VAL A 12 -31.24 0.54 6.81
N ALA A 13 -30.58 -0.04 5.81
CA ALA A 13 -29.80 0.72 4.86
C ALA A 13 -30.70 1.72 4.12
N VAL A 14 -30.50 3.01 4.37
CA VAL A 14 -31.18 4.08 3.63
C VAL A 14 -30.57 4.13 2.24
N ARG A 15 -31.38 3.80 1.24
CA ARG A 15 -30.97 3.69 -0.17
C ARG A 15 -31.21 5.00 -0.90
N LEU A 16 -30.16 5.77 -1.19
CA LEU A 16 -30.16 6.67 -2.35
C LEU A 16 -29.46 5.94 -3.50
N GLY A 17 -30.16 5.71 -4.63
CA GLY A 17 -29.54 5.16 -5.85
C GLY A 17 -29.38 3.63 -5.95
N GLY A 18 -29.84 2.85 -4.97
CA GLY A 18 -30.12 1.40 -5.16
C GLY A 18 -28.93 0.43 -5.11
N ILE A 19 -27.69 0.87 -4.92
CA ILE A 19 -26.52 -0.01 -4.81
C ILE A 19 -25.83 0.24 -3.46
N SER A 20 -26.01 -0.66 -2.48
CA SER A 20 -25.23 -0.61 -1.25
C SER A 20 -24.05 -1.58 -1.33
N ARG A 21 -22.83 -1.04 -1.26
CA ARG A 21 -21.59 -1.83 -1.34
C ARG A 21 -21.15 -2.42 0.02
N TYR A 22 -21.72 -1.96 1.13
CA TYR A 22 -21.22 -2.24 2.48
C TYR A 22 -22.28 -2.63 3.52
N ASP A 23 -23.42 -3.18 3.09
CA ASP A 23 -24.52 -3.53 4.00
C ASP A 23 -24.19 -4.67 4.98
N ARG A 24 -23.38 -5.64 4.56
CA ARG A 24 -23.05 -6.82 5.38
C ARG A 24 -21.60 -7.21 5.23
N MET A 25 -20.96 -7.42 6.38
CA MET A 25 -19.64 -8.02 6.43
C MET A 25 -19.75 -9.48 5.95
N PRO A 26 -18.86 -9.94 5.03
CA PRO A 26 -18.90 -11.32 4.55
C PRO A 26 -18.64 -12.31 5.69
N GLU A 27 -19.38 -13.41 5.68
CA GLU A 27 -19.28 -14.44 6.73
C GLU A 27 -17.91 -15.13 6.73
N ASN A 28 -17.36 -15.36 5.52
CA ASN A 28 -16.09 -16.04 5.26
C ASN A 28 -14.89 -15.34 5.89
N LYS A 29 -14.18 -16.02 6.80
CA LYS A 29 -13.01 -15.48 7.54
C LYS A 29 -11.91 -14.91 6.64
N TRP A 30 -11.69 -15.50 5.47
CA TRP A 30 -10.66 -15.06 4.51
C TRP A 30 -11.04 -13.81 3.72
N LEU A 31 -12.34 -13.55 3.53
CA LEU A 31 -12.83 -12.38 2.80
C LEU A 31 -12.99 -11.16 3.71
N ARG A 32 -13.12 -11.38 5.02
CA ARG A 32 -13.21 -10.31 6.04
C ARG A 32 -12.06 -9.29 6.01
N PRO A 33 -10.78 -9.66 5.93
CA PRO A 33 -9.70 -8.68 5.88
C PRO A 33 -9.73 -7.86 4.58
N LEU A 34 -10.04 -8.48 3.45
CA LEU A 34 -10.15 -7.79 2.16
C LEU A 34 -11.31 -6.80 2.17
N TRP A 35 -12.45 -7.20 2.74
CA TRP A 35 -13.61 -6.31 2.91
C TRP A 35 -13.29 -5.11 3.81
N LYS A 36 -12.63 -5.32 4.95
CA LYS A 36 -12.20 -4.23 5.83
C LYS A 36 -11.26 -3.25 5.13
N LYS A 37 -10.33 -3.77 4.32
CA LYS A 37 -9.43 -2.95 3.53
C LYS A 37 -10.16 -2.18 2.42
N GLY A 38 -11.11 -2.81 1.74
CA GLY A 38 -11.99 -2.16 0.77
C GLY A 38 -12.77 -0.99 1.40
N VAL A 39 -13.41 -1.21 2.55
CA VAL A 39 -14.10 -0.15 3.30
C VAL A 39 -13.15 0.99 3.69
N GLN A 40 -11.93 0.66 4.15
CA GLN A 40 -10.93 1.68 4.49
C GLN A 40 -10.56 2.51 3.26
N ILE A 41 -10.27 1.87 2.12
CA ILE A 41 -9.92 2.56 0.88
C ILE A 41 -11.07 3.45 0.41
N ASP A 42 -12.31 2.94 0.42
CA ASP A 42 -13.48 3.72 0.03
C ASP A 42 -13.74 4.89 0.98
N SER A 43 -13.44 4.73 2.28
CA SER A 43 -13.55 5.83 3.25
C SER A 43 -12.50 6.92 3.03
N HIS A 44 -11.28 6.56 2.60
CA HIS A 44 -10.21 7.52 2.34
C HIS A 44 -10.38 8.24 1.00
N LEU A 45 -10.85 7.51 -0.01
CA LEU A 45 -11.05 8.04 -1.37
C LEU A 45 -12.46 8.58 -1.60
N CYS A 46 -13.33 8.43 -0.60
CA CYS A 46 -14.71 8.91 -0.61
C CYS A 46 -15.54 8.36 -1.79
N PHE A 47 -15.21 7.17 -2.30
CA PHE A 47 -15.92 6.57 -3.43
C PHE A 47 -17.39 6.26 -3.14
N SER A 48 -17.76 6.17 -1.86
CA SER A 48 -19.15 5.97 -1.45
C SER A 48 -20.04 7.21 -1.62
N MET A 49 -19.45 8.41 -1.82
CA MET A 49 -20.21 9.65 -2.03
C MET A 49 -20.46 9.97 -3.51
N PHE A 50 -19.75 9.32 -4.43
CA PHE A 50 -19.90 9.56 -5.86
C PHE A 50 -21.03 8.74 -6.45
N GLU A 51 -21.77 9.35 -7.38
CA GLU A 51 -22.66 8.60 -8.23
C GLU A 51 -21.87 7.67 -9.16
N TRP A 52 -22.53 6.61 -9.65
CA TRP A 52 -21.89 5.62 -10.51
C TRP A 52 -21.22 6.26 -11.74
N TRP A 53 -21.85 7.26 -12.36
CA TRP A 53 -21.30 7.93 -13.54
C TRP A 53 -20.12 8.86 -13.20
N GLU A 54 -20.13 9.52 -12.05
CA GLU A 54 -19.00 10.37 -11.60
C GLU A 54 -17.74 9.53 -11.40
N THR A 55 -17.93 8.34 -10.84
CA THR A 55 -16.84 7.35 -10.69
C THR A 55 -16.25 6.95 -12.04
N VAL A 56 -17.09 6.80 -13.07
CA VAL A 56 -16.62 6.49 -14.44
C VAL A 56 -15.78 7.64 -15.00
N ILE A 57 -16.23 8.90 -14.87
CA ILE A 57 -15.46 10.06 -15.35
C ILE A 57 -14.14 10.20 -14.59
N LEU A 58 -14.17 10.07 -13.26
CA LEU A 58 -12.95 10.10 -12.44
C LEU A 58 -11.97 9.01 -12.86
N SER A 59 -12.46 7.79 -13.09
CA SER A 59 -11.62 6.70 -13.57
C SER A 59 -10.98 7.04 -14.93
N LEU A 60 -11.75 7.61 -15.85
CA LEU A 60 -11.28 8.00 -17.18
C LEU A 60 -10.22 9.09 -17.14
N ILE A 61 -10.16 9.91 -16.09
CA ILE A 61 -9.13 10.93 -15.90
C ILE A 61 -7.91 10.36 -15.14
N VAL A 62 -8.14 9.66 -14.04
CA VAL A 62 -7.07 9.16 -13.16
C VAL A 62 -6.26 8.04 -13.83
N PHE A 63 -6.91 7.11 -14.54
CA PHE A 63 -6.22 6.02 -15.21
C PHE A 63 -5.19 6.49 -16.25
N PRO A 64 -5.51 7.36 -17.23
CA PRO A 64 -4.51 7.81 -18.18
C PRO A 64 -3.42 8.65 -17.51
N ILE A 65 -3.74 9.53 -16.56
CA ILE A 65 -2.71 10.28 -15.82
C ILE A 65 -1.73 9.33 -15.13
N THR A 66 -2.27 8.31 -14.45
CA THR A 66 -1.45 7.31 -13.75
C THR A 66 -0.66 6.45 -14.75
N ALA A 67 -1.25 6.09 -15.89
CA ALA A 67 -0.56 5.35 -16.94
C ALA A 67 0.57 6.16 -17.57
N LEU A 68 0.34 7.44 -17.88
CA LEU A 68 1.37 8.37 -18.36
C LEU A 68 2.47 8.56 -17.32
N PHE A 69 2.11 8.65 -16.04
CA PHE A 69 3.10 8.71 -14.96
C PHE A 69 4.00 7.48 -14.96
N TRP A 70 3.43 6.27 -15.00
CA TRP A 70 4.22 5.04 -15.04
C TRP A 70 5.02 4.90 -16.33
N TYR A 71 4.45 5.25 -17.47
CA TYR A 71 5.17 5.31 -18.74
C TYR A 71 6.38 6.24 -18.63
N SER A 72 6.19 7.44 -18.09
CA SER A 72 7.27 8.40 -17.88
C SER A 72 8.32 7.87 -16.90
N ALA A 73 7.89 7.24 -15.81
CA ALA A 73 8.75 6.64 -14.81
C ALA A 73 9.60 5.50 -15.39
N PHE A 74 9.08 4.70 -16.31
CA PHE A 74 9.89 3.61 -16.90
C PHE A 74 10.75 4.08 -18.08
N THR A 75 10.29 5.06 -18.85
CA THR A 75 11.01 5.50 -20.06
C THR A 75 12.05 6.58 -19.76
N TYR A 76 11.73 7.61 -18.96
CA TYR A 76 12.61 8.77 -18.76
C TYR A 76 13.42 8.71 -17.46
N PHE A 77 12.85 8.17 -16.39
CA PHE A 77 13.51 8.11 -15.09
C PHE A 77 14.86 7.37 -15.09
N PRO A 78 15.03 6.19 -15.73
CA PRO A 78 16.30 5.47 -15.63
C PRO A 78 17.47 6.25 -16.26
N ALA A 79 17.24 6.91 -17.39
CA ALA A 79 18.26 7.74 -18.04
C ALA A 79 18.64 8.96 -17.17
N HIS A 80 17.65 9.59 -16.54
CA HIS A 80 17.90 10.73 -15.66
C HIS A 80 18.63 10.32 -14.36
N PHE A 81 18.28 9.16 -13.82
CA PHE A 81 18.94 8.59 -12.65
C PHE A 81 20.41 8.27 -12.93
N GLU A 82 20.71 7.65 -14.08
CA GLU A 82 22.09 7.37 -14.49
C GLU A 82 22.92 8.67 -14.56
N TYR A 83 22.37 9.71 -15.17
CA TYR A 83 23.03 11.02 -15.27
C TYR A 83 23.36 11.65 -13.91
N ILE A 84 22.38 11.70 -13.01
CA ILE A 84 22.58 12.24 -11.65
C ILE A 84 23.60 11.39 -10.89
N SER A 85 23.55 10.07 -11.05
CA SER A 85 24.43 9.13 -10.36
C SER A 85 25.91 9.32 -10.73
N ARG A 86 26.21 9.65 -12.01
CA ARG A 86 27.58 9.97 -12.46
C ARG A 86 28.09 11.27 -11.88
N ARG A 87 27.22 12.30 -11.82
CA ARG A 87 27.57 13.59 -11.20
C ARG A 87 27.80 13.46 -9.69
N TYR A 88 26.98 12.67 -9.02
CA TYR A 88 27.18 12.36 -7.61
C TYR A 88 28.54 11.67 -7.40
N ALA A 89 28.89 10.71 -8.26
CA ALA A 89 30.19 10.03 -8.20
C ALA A 89 31.36 11.02 -8.35
N TYR A 90 31.26 11.93 -9.31
CA TYR A 90 32.26 12.99 -9.51
C TYR A 90 32.45 13.85 -8.26
N TYR A 91 31.37 14.33 -7.64
CA TYR A 91 31.49 15.24 -6.49
C TYR A 91 31.97 14.56 -5.20
N VAL A 92 31.61 13.29 -5.00
CA VAL A 92 31.95 12.57 -3.75
C VAL A 92 33.27 11.82 -3.85
N PHE A 93 33.52 11.16 -4.98
CA PHE A 93 34.67 10.28 -5.16
C PHE A 93 35.75 10.88 -6.08
N GLY A 94 35.47 11.99 -6.76
CA GLY A 94 36.40 12.63 -7.70
C GLY A 94 36.57 11.86 -9.00
N ASP A 95 35.78 10.81 -9.24
CA ASP A 95 35.87 9.93 -10.40
C ASP A 95 34.47 9.61 -10.95
N GLU A 96 34.29 9.81 -12.25
CA GLU A 96 33.03 9.58 -12.97
C GLU A 96 32.78 8.10 -13.31
N THR A 97 33.82 7.26 -13.22
CA THR A 97 33.77 5.84 -13.59
C THR A 97 33.28 4.94 -12.46
N VAL A 98 33.18 5.46 -11.23
CA VAL A 98 32.66 4.72 -10.07
C VAL A 98 31.17 4.46 -10.27
N SER A 99 30.83 3.20 -10.57
CA SER A 99 29.44 2.78 -10.72
C SER A 99 28.72 2.79 -9.37
N THR A 100 28.05 3.90 -9.08
CA THR A 100 27.20 4.09 -7.90
C THR A 100 26.07 3.06 -7.80
N SER A 101 25.63 2.49 -8.92
CA SER A 101 24.64 1.41 -8.92
C SER A 101 25.16 0.12 -8.27
N LEU A 102 26.47 -0.18 -8.37
CA LEU A 102 27.08 -1.31 -7.67
C LEU A 102 27.16 -1.04 -6.17
N LEU A 103 27.47 0.19 -5.76
CA LEU A 103 27.45 0.60 -4.35
C LEU A 103 26.05 0.46 -3.73
N VAL A 104 25.00 0.89 -4.43
CA VAL A 104 23.61 0.76 -3.96
C VAL A 104 23.20 -0.72 -3.87
N ARG A 105 23.56 -1.54 -4.85
CA ARG A 105 23.27 -2.98 -4.83
C ARG A 105 23.98 -3.68 -3.68
N ALA A 106 25.26 -3.36 -3.45
CA ALA A 106 26.01 -3.89 -2.32
C ALA A 106 25.40 -3.44 -0.98
N TRP A 107 24.99 -2.18 -0.86
CA TRP A 107 24.28 -1.68 0.32
C TRP A 107 22.96 -2.41 0.56
N LEU A 108 22.14 -2.62 -0.48
CA LEU A 108 20.88 -3.36 -0.38
C LEU A 108 21.08 -4.82 0.02
N GLN A 109 22.10 -5.48 -0.51
CA GLN A 109 22.44 -6.86 -0.16
C GLN A 109 22.85 -6.95 1.32
N ASN A 110 23.72 -6.05 1.78
CA ASN A 110 24.13 -5.99 3.18
C ASN A 110 22.95 -5.68 4.12
N ALA A 111 22.05 -4.78 3.71
CA ALA A 111 20.85 -4.46 4.47
C ALA A 111 19.89 -5.66 4.56
N ALA A 112 19.71 -6.40 3.47
CA ALA A 112 18.88 -7.61 3.45
C ALA A 112 19.46 -8.70 4.37
N GLU A 113 20.77 -8.92 4.30
CA GLU A 113 21.47 -9.87 5.19
C GLU A 113 21.35 -9.48 6.67
N TRP A 114 21.48 -8.18 6.97
CA TRP A 114 21.26 -7.66 8.32
C TRP A 114 19.82 -7.91 8.81
N VAL A 115 18.80 -7.62 8.00
CA VAL A 115 17.40 -7.87 8.38
C VAL A 115 17.15 -9.36 8.64
N ILE A 116 17.70 -10.24 7.80
CA ILE A 116 17.52 -11.69 7.95
C ILE A 116 18.21 -12.21 9.22
N THR A 117 19.43 -11.75 9.48
CA THR A 117 20.20 -12.16 10.65
C THR A 117 19.59 -11.64 11.94
N GLU A 118 19.15 -10.37 11.97
CA GLU A 118 18.48 -9.79 13.13
C GLU A 118 17.10 -10.44 13.36
N GLY A 119 16.34 -10.67 12.30
CA GLY A 119 15.07 -11.40 12.38
C GLY A 119 15.24 -12.81 12.95
N ARG A 120 16.31 -13.53 12.55
CA ARG A 120 16.64 -14.86 13.09
C ARG A 120 17.02 -14.79 14.56
N ARG A 121 17.80 -13.78 14.97
CA ARG A 121 18.20 -13.56 16.36
C ARG A 121 16.97 -13.31 17.25
N LEU A 122 16.07 -12.43 16.83
CA LEU A 122 14.85 -12.11 17.58
C LEU A 122 13.90 -13.31 17.70
N LEU A 123 13.78 -14.12 16.66
CA LEU A 123 12.97 -15.36 16.70
C LEU A 123 13.60 -16.42 17.60
N GLY A 124 14.93 -16.53 17.63
CA GLY A 124 15.65 -17.43 18.55
C GLY A 124 15.46 -17.04 20.01
N ASP A 125 15.61 -15.76 20.34
CA ASP A 125 15.38 -15.23 21.68
C ASP A 125 13.91 -15.37 22.13
N ALA A 126 12.97 -15.27 21.19
CA ALA A 126 11.55 -15.50 21.47
C ALA A 126 11.25 -16.98 21.74
N GLY A 127 11.87 -17.90 21.00
CA GLY A 127 11.73 -19.35 21.23
C GLY A 127 12.33 -19.78 22.57
N ALA A 128 13.51 -19.26 22.94
CA ALA A 128 14.17 -19.56 24.20
C ALA A 128 13.39 -19.12 25.45
N LYS A 129 12.52 -18.10 25.32
CA LYS A 129 11.66 -17.63 26.42
C LYS A 129 10.38 -18.44 26.61
N VAL A 130 10.00 -19.31 25.67
CA VAL A 130 8.78 -20.12 25.74
C VAL A 130 9.02 -21.47 26.41
N GLU A 131 10.29 -21.90 26.54
CA GLU A 131 10.68 -23.18 27.17
C GLU A 131 11.10 -23.06 28.65
N LEU A 132 10.94 -21.88 29.27
CA LEU A 132 11.11 -21.64 30.72
C LEU A 132 9.77 -21.40 31.40
#